data_AF-A0A8S2TU41-F1
#
_entry.id   AF-A0A8S2TU41-F1
#
_cell.length_a   1.000
_cell.length_b   1.000
_cell.length_c   1.000
_cell.angle_alpha   90.00
_cell.angle_beta   90.00
_cell.angle_gamma   90.00
#
_symmetry.space_group_name_H-M   'P 1'
#
loop_
_entity.id
_entity.type
_entity.pdbx_description
1 polymer ?
#
loop_
_entity_poly.entity_id
_entity_poly.type
_entity_poly.pdbx_seq_one_letter_code
_entity_poly.pdbx_strand_id
1 'polypeptide(L)'
;MYKLDLPIDLKEQAAIERRRRMEKDRQARIFNSKQRQTGIDKDALEQQVQDRQWIEDLEHKRDQAFGIYLEYTEGMLASIKSDFFLLAKDIVRNDTIAQLLQRRQEYDQREYNRSLNEFRAMHQQPFSQREWDLNDPDYLKKDIPARVSDDDPRCGMSGLQKFDGEDLNSKARNKYQQEQLREWSRMQQEHRRQAIDQQNAADRLYEMKQHEMDQRAIELQRAEEECRKAINNAVKNFNSALLRETEERKYLKKRQEDYDNYAEMANMITSDLLTENADQAISQFGPHRVVPDRWKGMSPEQLQKIREEQQRQVEEKKRQEEEERQREEEWNRRRFAEAKAGMISEKQIEREKRTIEQDLYGDNQRLANEQKNLKQYLDRVVYTNQPTAAYFTQFNTNSR
;
A
#
# COMPACT_ATOMS: atom_id res chain seq x y z
N MET A 1 -21.05 -240.17 -33.45
CA MET A 1 -20.51 -239.23 -34.44
C MET A 1 -20.53 -237.84 -33.81
N TYR A 2 -19.47 -237.05 -33.83
CA TYR A 2 -19.05 -236.29 -35.02
C TYR A 2 -20.00 -235.10 -35.34
N LYS A 3 -19.40 -233.95 -35.70
CA LYS A 3 -19.94 -232.61 -36.06
C LYS A 3 -20.15 -231.60 -34.89
N LEU A 4 -19.62 -230.39 -35.09
CA LEU A 4 -19.43 -229.24 -34.18
C LEU A 4 -20.68 -228.31 -34.13
N ASP A 5 -20.67 -227.35 -33.19
CA ASP A 5 -21.56 -226.16 -33.01
C ASP A 5 -22.85 -226.38 -32.18
N LEU A 6 -23.28 -225.57 -31.20
CA LEU A 6 -22.82 -224.40 -30.43
C LEU A 6 -23.81 -224.29 -29.24
N PRO A 7 -23.41 -223.79 -28.06
CA PRO A 7 -24.26 -223.77 -26.86
C PRO A 7 -25.22 -222.58 -26.89
N ILE A 8 -26.18 -222.53 -25.94
CA ILE A 8 -26.92 -221.31 -25.51
C ILE A 8 -28.29 -221.13 -26.23
N ASP A 9 -29.41 -220.69 -25.63
CA ASP A 9 -29.67 -219.95 -24.38
C ASP A 9 -30.96 -220.45 -23.67
N LEU A 10 -30.91 -220.64 -22.35
CA LEU A 10 -32.06 -220.92 -21.49
C LEU A 10 -33.14 -219.83 -21.57
N LYS A 11 -32.76 -218.57 -21.87
CA LYS A 11 -33.70 -217.47 -22.05
C LYS A 11 -34.52 -217.58 -23.34
N GLU A 12 -33.93 -218.06 -24.44
CA GLU A 12 -34.67 -218.26 -25.69
C GLU A 12 -35.63 -219.45 -25.59
N GLN A 13 -35.25 -220.55 -24.93
CA GLN A 13 -36.19 -221.64 -24.63
C GLN A 13 -37.34 -221.17 -23.73
N ALA A 14 -37.07 -220.37 -22.69
CA ALA A 14 -38.11 -219.82 -21.83
C ALA A 14 -39.03 -218.82 -22.57
N ALA A 15 -38.50 -218.07 -23.54
CA ALA A 15 -39.29 -217.17 -24.39
C ALA A 15 -40.13 -217.94 -25.42
N ILE A 16 -39.60 -219.03 -25.98
CA ILE A 16 -40.31 -219.94 -26.90
C ILE A 16 -41.40 -220.73 -26.14
N GLU A 17 -41.12 -221.19 -24.92
CA GLU A 17 -42.11 -221.83 -24.05
C GLU A 17 -43.15 -220.83 -23.55
N ARG A 18 -42.79 -219.59 -23.21
CA ARG A 18 -43.76 -218.53 -22.93
C ARG A 18 -44.62 -218.24 -24.15
N ARG A 19 -44.04 -218.17 -25.35
CA ARG A 19 -44.82 -218.02 -26.59
C ARG A 19 -45.72 -219.22 -26.82
N ARG A 20 -45.27 -220.46 -26.58
CA ARG A 20 -46.11 -221.67 -26.68
C ARG A 20 -47.20 -221.74 -25.60
N ARG A 21 -46.93 -221.31 -24.36
CA ARG A 21 -47.94 -221.22 -23.29
C ARG A 21 -48.95 -220.13 -23.60
N MET A 22 -48.49 -218.93 -23.95
CA MET A 22 -49.37 -217.86 -24.37
C MET A 22 -50.17 -218.24 -25.62
N GLU A 23 -49.59 -218.98 -26.57
CA GLU A 23 -50.30 -219.47 -27.76
C GLU A 23 -51.28 -220.60 -27.41
N LYS A 24 -50.97 -221.47 -26.44
CA LYS A 24 -51.92 -222.47 -25.89
C LYS A 24 -53.06 -221.80 -25.12
N ASP A 25 -52.77 -220.81 -24.29
CA ASP A 25 -53.76 -220.04 -23.53
C ASP A 25 -54.60 -219.14 -24.45
N ARG A 26 -54.00 -218.71 -25.56
CA ARG A 26 -54.69 -218.02 -26.65
C ARG A 26 -55.53 -218.98 -27.48
N GLN A 27 -55.04 -220.17 -27.79
CA GLN A 27 -55.83 -221.22 -28.46
C GLN A 27 -57.01 -221.67 -27.58
N ALA A 28 -56.82 -221.81 -26.27
CA ALA A 28 -57.90 -222.13 -25.34
C ALA A 28 -59.01 -221.07 -25.34
N ARG A 29 -58.65 -219.78 -25.48
CA ARG A 29 -59.59 -218.67 -25.64
C ARG A 29 -60.18 -218.55 -27.05
N ILE A 30 -59.41 -218.87 -28.10
CA ILE A 30 -59.82 -218.77 -29.50
C ILE A 30 -60.65 -219.98 -29.95
N PHE A 31 -60.49 -221.17 -29.39
CA PHE A 31 -61.30 -222.33 -29.79
C PHE A 31 -62.57 -222.50 -28.92
N ASN A 32 -62.69 -221.77 -27.81
CA ASN A 32 -63.88 -221.76 -26.95
C ASN A 32 -64.89 -220.68 -27.39
N SER A 33 -66.05 -221.07 -27.92
CA SER A 33 -67.01 -220.12 -28.53
C SER A 33 -67.65 -219.16 -27.51
N LYS A 34 -67.82 -219.57 -26.24
CA LYS A 34 -68.54 -218.78 -25.22
C LYS A 34 -67.69 -217.63 -24.65
N GLN A 35 -66.39 -217.87 -24.46
CA GLN A 35 -65.44 -216.81 -24.09
C GLN A 35 -65.20 -215.80 -25.22
N ARG A 36 -65.43 -216.19 -26.49
CA ARG A 36 -65.37 -215.27 -27.62
C ARG A 36 -66.55 -214.31 -27.71
N GLN A 37 -67.73 -214.72 -27.27
CA GLN A 37 -68.90 -213.84 -27.26
C GLN A 37 -68.95 -212.95 -26.02
N THR A 38 -68.60 -213.47 -24.86
CA THR A 38 -68.72 -212.73 -23.60
C THR A 38 -67.68 -213.18 -22.59
N GLY A 39 -66.61 -212.39 -22.44
CA GLY A 39 -65.65 -212.49 -21.34
C GLY A 39 -65.63 -211.17 -20.56
N ILE A 40 -66.02 -211.20 -19.29
CA ILE A 40 -66.05 -210.04 -18.38
C ILE A 40 -65.42 -210.47 -17.05
N ASP A 41 -64.60 -209.60 -16.46
CA ASP A 41 -63.93 -209.78 -15.17
C ASP A 41 -64.61 -208.91 -14.11
N LYS A 42 -65.30 -209.53 -13.15
CA LYS A 42 -66.23 -208.86 -12.23
C LYS A 42 -65.53 -208.25 -11.01
N ASP A 43 -64.47 -208.91 -10.54
CA ASP A 43 -63.78 -208.53 -9.30
C ASP A 43 -63.03 -207.21 -9.47
N ALA A 44 -62.46 -206.96 -10.66
CA ALA A 44 -61.78 -205.70 -10.97
C ALA A 44 -62.72 -204.48 -10.98
N LEU A 45 -64.00 -204.66 -11.32
CA LEU A 45 -64.97 -203.57 -11.35
C LEU A 45 -65.44 -203.16 -9.94
N GLU A 46 -65.59 -204.12 -9.01
CA GLU A 46 -65.96 -203.80 -7.62
C GLU A 46 -64.87 -202.98 -6.93
N GLN A 47 -63.60 -203.27 -7.19
CA GLN A 47 -62.48 -202.51 -6.65
C GLN A 47 -62.44 -201.07 -7.17
N GLN A 48 -62.74 -200.84 -8.45
CA GLN A 48 -62.81 -199.49 -9.03
C GLN A 48 -63.89 -198.60 -8.39
N VAL A 49 -65.01 -199.18 -7.91
CA VAL A 49 -66.08 -198.39 -7.28
C VAL A 49 -65.67 -197.90 -5.90
N GLN A 50 -64.98 -198.73 -5.11
CA GLN A 50 -64.53 -198.35 -3.77
C GLN A 50 -63.49 -197.23 -3.81
N ASP A 51 -62.52 -197.33 -4.73
CA ASP A 51 -61.49 -196.29 -4.90
C ASP A 51 -62.10 -194.92 -5.24
N ARG A 52 -63.17 -194.90 -6.06
CA ARG A 52 -63.84 -193.65 -6.43
C ARG A 52 -64.53 -192.97 -5.26
N GLN A 53 -65.21 -193.74 -4.41
CA GLN A 53 -65.89 -193.18 -3.23
C GLN A 53 -64.90 -192.55 -2.23
N TRP A 54 -63.73 -193.17 -2.06
CA TRP A 54 -62.72 -192.65 -1.14
C TRP A 54 -62.12 -191.32 -1.61
N ILE A 55 -61.99 -191.14 -2.93
CA ILE A 55 -61.52 -189.89 -3.53
C ILE A 55 -62.55 -188.76 -3.31
N GLU A 56 -63.83 -189.02 -3.55
CA GLU A 56 -64.90 -188.02 -3.38
C GLU A 56 -64.99 -187.50 -1.93
N ASP A 57 -64.90 -188.39 -0.93
CA ASP A 57 -64.96 -187.98 0.48
C ASP A 57 -63.76 -187.10 0.92
N LEU A 58 -62.58 -187.37 0.36
CA LEU A 58 -61.39 -186.55 0.60
C LEU A 58 -61.52 -185.16 0.00
N GLU A 59 -62.04 -185.06 -1.23
CA GLU A 59 -62.28 -183.77 -1.88
C GLU A 59 -63.28 -182.94 -1.06
N HIS A 60 -64.38 -183.56 -0.60
CA HIS A 60 -65.41 -182.84 0.13
C HIS A 60 -64.91 -182.26 1.47
N LYS A 61 -64.03 -182.99 2.18
CA LYS A 61 -63.40 -182.48 3.42
C LYS A 61 -62.40 -181.37 3.14
N ARG A 62 -61.67 -181.44 2.02
CA ARG A 62 -60.74 -180.40 1.61
C ARG A 62 -61.48 -179.09 1.33
N ASP A 63 -62.61 -179.17 0.63
CA ASP A 63 -63.39 -177.99 0.28
C ASP A 63 -64.02 -177.31 1.50
N GLN A 64 -64.52 -178.09 2.48
CA GLN A 64 -65.02 -177.52 3.74
C GLN A 64 -63.93 -176.79 4.54
N ALA A 65 -62.73 -177.36 4.63
CA ALA A 65 -61.61 -176.72 5.31
C ALA A 65 -61.18 -175.41 4.61
N PHE A 66 -61.18 -175.39 3.27
CA PHE A 66 -60.89 -174.18 2.50
C PHE A 66 -61.95 -173.09 2.70
N GLY A 67 -63.23 -173.46 2.77
CA GLY A 67 -64.32 -172.51 3.02
C GLY A 67 -64.16 -171.74 4.33
N ILE A 68 -63.86 -172.45 5.43
CA ILE A 68 -63.69 -171.83 6.76
C ILE A 68 -62.47 -170.89 6.80
N TYR A 69 -61.37 -171.29 6.14
CA TYR A 69 -60.15 -170.47 6.12
C TYR A 69 -60.37 -169.14 5.37
N LEU A 70 -61.09 -169.18 4.24
CA LEU A 70 -61.41 -167.99 3.47
C LEU A 70 -62.23 -166.98 4.27
N GLU A 71 -63.29 -167.43 4.96
CA GLU A 71 -64.20 -166.56 5.71
C GLU A 71 -63.47 -165.81 6.84
N TYR A 72 -62.57 -166.49 7.57
CA TYR A 72 -61.76 -165.86 8.61
C TYR A 72 -60.78 -164.82 8.05
N THR A 73 -60.18 -165.09 6.89
CA THR A 73 -59.25 -164.16 6.24
C THR A 73 -59.96 -162.93 5.69
N GLU A 74 -61.15 -163.06 5.11
CA GLU A 74 -61.91 -161.92 4.58
C GLU A 74 -62.33 -160.95 5.68
N GLY A 75 -62.78 -161.46 6.84
CA GLY A 75 -63.15 -160.62 7.99
C GLY A 75 -61.98 -159.79 8.53
N MET A 76 -60.80 -160.41 8.68
CA MET A 76 -59.59 -159.71 9.13
C MET A 76 -59.14 -158.64 8.12
N LEU A 77 -59.18 -158.98 6.82
CA LEU A 77 -58.76 -158.08 5.75
C LEU A 77 -59.72 -156.88 5.60
N ALA A 78 -61.02 -157.07 5.88
CA ALA A 78 -62.01 -155.99 5.93
C ALA A 78 -61.74 -155.00 7.09
N SER A 79 -61.37 -155.49 8.29
CA SER A 79 -61.02 -154.63 9.43
C SER A 79 -59.78 -153.78 9.12
N ILE A 80 -58.72 -154.40 8.61
CA ILE A 80 -57.46 -153.70 8.26
C ILE A 80 -57.72 -152.61 7.21
N LYS A 81 -58.55 -152.91 6.19
CA LYS A 81 -58.94 -151.92 5.18
C LYS A 81 -59.69 -150.73 5.78
N SER A 82 -60.59 -150.97 6.74
CA SER A 82 -61.34 -149.91 7.43
C SER A 82 -60.42 -148.99 8.23
N ASP A 83 -59.49 -149.56 9.01
CA ASP A 83 -58.53 -148.78 9.80
C ASP A 83 -57.60 -147.96 8.91
N PHE A 84 -57.12 -148.54 7.81
CA PHE A 84 -56.30 -147.83 6.83
C PHE A 84 -57.07 -146.69 6.17
N PHE A 85 -58.36 -146.88 5.86
CA PHE A 85 -59.21 -145.83 5.32
C PHE A 85 -59.42 -144.68 6.31
N LEU A 86 -59.63 -144.98 7.60
CA LEU A 86 -59.74 -143.96 8.65
C LEU A 86 -58.43 -143.17 8.82
N LEU A 87 -57.28 -143.86 8.87
CA LEU A 87 -55.97 -143.22 8.96
C LEU A 87 -55.71 -142.31 7.75
N ALA A 88 -56.02 -142.78 6.54
CA ALA A 88 -55.88 -141.97 5.33
C ALA A 88 -56.74 -140.70 5.39
N LYS A 89 -57.97 -140.80 5.91
CA LYS A 89 -58.86 -139.64 6.11
C LYS A 89 -58.30 -138.66 7.14
N ASP A 90 -57.71 -139.14 8.23
CA ASP A 90 -57.07 -138.30 9.25
C ASP A 90 -55.79 -137.62 8.75
N ILE A 91 -54.99 -138.30 7.93
CA ILE A 91 -53.82 -137.70 7.27
C ILE A 91 -54.25 -136.55 6.36
N VAL A 92 -55.27 -136.78 5.52
CA VAL A 92 -55.80 -135.73 4.62
C VAL A 92 -56.36 -134.57 5.45
N ARG A 93 -57.09 -134.84 6.52
CA ARG A 93 -57.59 -133.80 7.43
C ARG A 93 -56.45 -133.01 8.07
N ASN A 94 -55.41 -133.67 8.58
CA ASN A 94 -54.28 -133.00 9.21
C ASN A 94 -53.47 -132.15 8.21
N ASP A 95 -53.28 -132.64 6.98
CA ASP A 95 -52.63 -131.87 5.91
C ASP A 95 -53.44 -130.62 5.56
N THR A 96 -54.77 -130.74 5.44
CA THR A 96 -55.64 -129.58 5.19
C THR A 96 -55.56 -128.56 6.33
N ILE A 97 -55.47 -129.01 7.59
CA ILE A 97 -55.29 -128.12 8.76
C ILE A 97 -53.92 -127.42 8.69
N ALA A 98 -52.85 -128.15 8.36
CA ALA A 98 -51.51 -127.59 8.22
C ALA A 98 -51.44 -126.51 7.13
N GLN A 99 -52.05 -126.75 5.97
CA GLN A 99 -52.14 -125.77 4.88
C GLN A 99 -52.93 -124.51 5.29
N LEU A 100 -54.02 -124.67 6.05
CA LEU A 100 -54.79 -123.52 6.57
C LEU A 100 -53.99 -122.70 7.58
N LEU A 101 -53.27 -123.36 8.49
CA LEU A 101 -52.41 -122.69 9.47
C LEU A 101 -51.25 -121.95 8.78
N GLN A 102 -50.63 -122.56 7.77
CA GLN A 102 -49.58 -121.92 6.98
C GLN A 102 -50.12 -120.68 6.25
N ARG A 103 -51.26 -120.77 5.58
CA ARG A 103 -51.89 -119.61 4.92
C ARG A 103 -52.21 -118.49 5.90
N ARG A 104 -52.67 -118.82 7.11
CA ARG A 104 -52.92 -117.83 8.16
C ARG A 104 -51.62 -117.16 8.62
N GLN A 105 -50.56 -117.92 8.86
CA GLN A 105 -49.26 -117.38 9.23
C GLN A 105 -48.66 -116.49 8.13
N GLU A 106 -48.77 -116.90 6.86
CA GLU A 106 -48.33 -116.09 5.72
C GLU A 106 -49.12 -114.79 5.60
N TYR A 107 -50.43 -114.84 5.84
CA TYR A 107 -51.28 -113.65 5.87
C TYR A 107 -50.88 -112.71 7.02
N ASP A 108 -50.75 -113.23 8.25
CA ASP A 108 -50.35 -112.45 9.42
C ASP A 108 -48.97 -111.81 9.23
N GLN A 109 -48.01 -112.53 8.63
CA GLN A 109 -46.68 -112.00 8.30
C GLN A 109 -46.74 -110.88 7.26
N ARG A 110 -47.61 -110.99 6.25
CA ARG A 110 -47.82 -109.94 5.24
C ARG A 110 -48.45 -108.71 5.85
N GLU A 111 -49.49 -108.86 6.66
CA GLU A 111 -50.15 -107.75 7.34
C GLU A 111 -49.21 -107.06 8.34
N TYR A 112 -48.42 -107.84 9.10
CA TYR A 112 -47.38 -107.27 9.97
C TYR A 112 -46.36 -106.45 9.16
N ASN A 113 -45.80 -107.01 8.08
CA ASN A 113 -44.85 -106.29 7.24
C ASN A 113 -45.47 -105.05 6.57
N ARG A 114 -46.75 -105.11 6.18
CA ARG A 114 -47.50 -103.95 5.67
C ARG A 114 -47.60 -102.87 6.74
N SER A 115 -48.08 -103.19 7.93
CA SER A 115 -48.21 -102.23 9.05
C SER A 115 -46.86 -101.61 9.45
N LEU A 116 -45.79 -102.41 9.41
CA LEU A 116 -44.43 -101.95 9.73
C LEU A 116 -43.91 -100.98 8.66
N ASN A 117 -44.15 -101.27 7.38
CA ASN A 117 -43.79 -100.35 6.30
C ASN A 117 -44.65 -99.08 6.33
N GLU A 118 -45.93 -99.17 6.66
CA GLU A 118 -46.81 -98.02 6.89
C GLU A 118 -46.29 -97.15 8.04
N PHE A 119 -45.88 -97.76 9.16
CA PHE A 119 -45.27 -97.05 10.28
C PHE A 119 -43.96 -96.37 9.88
N ARG A 120 -43.09 -97.04 9.11
CA ARG A 120 -41.86 -96.45 8.55
C ARG A 120 -42.17 -95.25 7.65
N ALA A 121 -43.15 -95.41 6.77
CA ALA A 121 -43.58 -94.36 5.84
C ALA A 121 -44.19 -93.14 6.55
N MET A 122 -44.91 -93.35 7.65
CA MET A 122 -45.54 -92.24 8.39
C MET A 122 -44.63 -91.58 9.42
N HIS A 123 -43.79 -92.36 10.12
CA HIS A 123 -43.09 -91.88 11.32
C HIS A 123 -41.56 -91.92 11.25
N GLN A 124 -40.98 -92.54 10.23
CA GLN A 124 -39.52 -92.65 10.08
C GLN A 124 -39.01 -91.95 8.81
N GLN A 125 -39.66 -90.85 8.44
CA GLN A 125 -39.24 -90.05 7.30
C GLN A 125 -37.96 -89.27 7.63
N PRO A 126 -37.06 -89.03 6.66
CA PRO A 126 -35.85 -88.25 6.88
C PRO A 126 -36.15 -86.85 7.43
N PHE A 127 -37.20 -86.20 6.94
CA PHE A 127 -37.58 -84.85 7.36
C PHE A 127 -38.17 -84.75 8.77
N SER A 128 -38.59 -85.87 9.37
CA SER A 128 -39.06 -85.91 10.76
C SER A 128 -37.93 -86.14 11.77
N GLN A 129 -36.68 -86.25 11.31
CA GLN A 129 -35.52 -86.35 12.20
C GLN A 129 -35.25 -85.01 12.89
N ARG A 130 -34.74 -85.07 14.13
CA ARG A 130 -34.41 -83.88 14.93
C ARG A 130 -33.39 -82.97 14.26
N GLU A 131 -32.47 -83.55 13.49
CA GLU A 131 -31.36 -82.85 12.83
C GLU A 131 -31.63 -82.66 11.33
N TRP A 132 -32.89 -82.77 10.88
CA TRP A 132 -33.21 -82.57 9.47
C TRP A 132 -32.89 -81.14 9.02
N ASP A 133 -33.10 -80.14 9.87
CA ASP A 133 -32.74 -78.75 9.59
C ASP A 133 -31.27 -78.58 9.20
N LEU A 134 -30.36 -79.33 9.84
CA LEU A 134 -28.93 -79.35 9.52
C LEU A 134 -28.60 -80.17 8.26
N ASN A 135 -29.38 -81.22 7.99
CA ASN A 135 -29.14 -82.16 6.88
C ASN A 135 -29.99 -81.87 5.63
N ASP A 136 -30.80 -80.81 5.66
CA ASP A 136 -31.68 -80.41 4.57
C ASP A 136 -30.83 -79.95 3.36
N PRO A 137 -30.92 -80.61 2.19
CA PRO A 137 -30.17 -80.22 1.01
C PRO A 137 -30.45 -78.78 0.55
N ASP A 138 -31.63 -78.25 0.88
CA ASP A 138 -32.05 -76.89 0.53
C ASP A 138 -31.85 -75.88 1.68
N TYR A 139 -31.15 -76.24 2.76
CA TYR A 139 -30.90 -75.35 3.91
C TYR A 139 -30.43 -73.96 3.50
N LEU A 140 -29.38 -73.89 2.65
CA LEU A 140 -28.81 -72.61 2.18
C LEU A 140 -29.77 -71.76 1.34
N LYS A 141 -30.81 -72.36 0.75
CA LYS A 141 -31.84 -71.62 0.00
C LYS A 141 -32.93 -71.09 0.92
N LYS A 142 -33.18 -71.76 2.04
CA LYS A 142 -34.15 -71.37 3.07
C LYS A 142 -33.55 -70.36 4.06
N ASP A 143 -32.23 -70.36 4.22
CA ASP A 143 -31.52 -69.44 5.09
C ASP A 143 -31.58 -67.99 4.58
N ILE A 144 -31.62 -67.04 5.50
CA ILE A 144 -31.73 -65.62 5.21
C ILE A 144 -30.33 -65.00 5.32
N PRO A 145 -29.94 -64.05 4.44
CA PRO A 145 -28.69 -63.32 4.61
C PRO A 145 -28.52 -62.76 6.02
N ALA A 146 -27.28 -62.75 6.51
CA ALA A 146 -26.93 -62.30 7.86
C ALA A 146 -27.35 -60.85 8.18
N ARG A 147 -27.47 -60.01 7.14
CA ARG A 147 -28.02 -58.65 7.17
C ARG A 147 -28.90 -58.46 5.92
N VAL A 148 -30.18 -58.15 6.12
CA VAL A 148 -31.14 -57.98 5.00
C VAL A 148 -31.29 -56.51 4.59
N SER A 149 -31.15 -55.59 5.54
CA SER A 149 -31.22 -54.15 5.29
C SER A 149 -30.31 -53.39 6.26
N ASP A 150 -30.12 -52.10 6.04
CA ASP A 150 -29.32 -51.25 6.93
C ASP A 150 -29.94 -51.09 8.31
N ASP A 151 -31.28 -51.20 8.39
CA ASP A 151 -32.05 -51.10 9.63
C ASP A 151 -32.58 -52.47 10.10
N ASP A 152 -31.90 -53.56 9.74
CA ASP A 152 -32.25 -54.92 10.19
C ASP A 152 -32.15 -55.01 11.74
N PRO A 153 -33.27 -55.18 12.46
CA PRO A 153 -33.28 -55.18 13.92
C PRO A 153 -32.56 -56.40 14.52
N ARG A 154 -32.26 -57.44 13.72
CA ARG A 154 -31.47 -58.61 14.15
C ARG A 154 -29.97 -58.28 14.26
N CYS A 155 -29.50 -57.26 13.53
CA CYS A 155 -28.10 -56.85 13.50
C CYS A 155 -27.76 -55.89 14.66
N GLY A 156 -27.76 -56.42 15.89
CA GLY A 156 -27.28 -55.69 17.07
C GLY A 156 -25.75 -55.59 17.15
N MET A 157 -25.25 -54.83 18.14
CA MET A 157 -23.81 -54.57 18.32
C MET A 157 -22.96 -55.85 18.46
N SER A 158 -23.50 -56.90 19.10
CA SER A 158 -22.81 -58.18 19.29
C SER A 158 -22.67 -59.01 18.01
N GLY A 159 -23.47 -58.73 16.96
CA GLY A 159 -23.48 -59.54 15.74
C GLY A 159 -22.36 -59.20 14.75
N LEU A 160 -21.68 -58.05 14.94
CA LEU A 160 -20.62 -57.53 14.06
C LEU A 160 -21.03 -57.42 12.56
N GLN A 161 -22.33 -57.40 12.25
CA GLN A 161 -22.84 -57.26 10.87
C GLN A 161 -23.11 -55.80 10.46
N LYS A 162 -23.16 -54.88 11.43
CA LYS A 162 -23.36 -53.44 11.22
C LYS A 162 -22.38 -52.68 12.09
N PHE A 163 -21.67 -51.72 11.48
CA PHE A 163 -20.73 -50.85 12.17
C PHE A 163 -21.11 -49.40 11.92
N ASP A 164 -21.23 -48.60 12.98
CA ASP A 164 -21.62 -47.19 12.87
C ASP A 164 -20.58 -46.33 12.12
N GLY A 165 -19.34 -46.82 12.02
CA GLY A 165 -18.27 -46.15 11.26
C GLY A 165 -18.36 -46.30 9.73
N GLU A 166 -19.24 -47.14 9.21
CA GLU A 166 -19.40 -47.39 7.76
C GLU A 166 -19.88 -46.14 7.00
N ASP A 167 -20.63 -45.24 7.67
CA ASP A 167 -21.25 -44.03 7.11
C ASP A 167 -21.72 -44.15 5.66
N LEU A 168 -22.88 -44.79 5.50
CA LEU A 168 -23.57 -44.90 4.21
C LEU A 168 -23.95 -43.54 3.61
N ASN A 169 -24.02 -42.48 4.44
CA ASN A 169 -24.42 -41.14 4.03
C ASN A 169 -23.23 -40.22 3.68
N SER A 170 -22.01 -40.77 3.63
CA SER A 170 -20.77 -40.02 3.35
C SER A 170 -20.87 -39.16 2.09
N LYS A 171 -21.46 -39.70 1.01
CA LYS A 171 -21.64 -38.95 -0.25
C LYS A 171 -22.56 -37.74 -0.11
N ALA A 172 -23.70 -37.87 0.59
CA ALA A 172 -24.61 -36.75 0.76
C ALA A 172 -24.03 -35.70 1.72
N ARG A 173 -23.35 -36.14 2.79
CA ARG A 173 -22.61 -35.26 3.70
C ARG A 173 -21.55 -34.45 2.97
N ASN A 174 -20.73 -35.09 2.12
CA ASN A 174 -19.73 -34.41 1.32
C ASN A 174 -20.35 -33.42 0.34
N LYS A 175 -21.47 -33.77 -0.31
CA LYS A 175 -22.20 -32.87 -1.20
C LYS A 175 -22.68 -31.62 -0.44
N TYR A 176 -23.29 -31.81 0.73
CA TYR A 176 -23.76 -30.71 1.56
C TYR A 176 -22.61 -29.80 2.03
N GLN A 177 -21.48 -30.39 2.44
CA GLN A 177 -20.28 -29.62 2.80
C GLN A 177 -19.72 -28.82 1.62
N GLN A 178 -19.70 -29.40 0.40
CA GLN A 178 -19.29 -28.70 -0.81
C GLN A 178 -20.22 -27.53 -1.15
N GLU A 179 -21.53 -27.72 -1.00
CA GLU A 179 -22.53 -26.65 -1.18
C GLU A 179 -22.31 -25.52 -0.18
N GLN A 180 -22.10 -25.83 1.10
CA GLN A 180 -21.78 -24.81 2.12
C GLN A 180 -20.48 -24.06 1.81
N LEU A 181 -19.41 -24.77 1.44
CA LEU A 181 -18.13 -24.16 1.07
C LEU A 181 -18.26 -23.26 -0.15
N ARG A 182 -19.05 -23.68 -1.15
CA ARG A 182 -19.34 -22.87 -2.34
C ARG A 182 -20.05 -21.58 -1.97
N GLU A 183 -21.08 -21.67 -1.13
CA GLU A 183 -21.84 -20.50 -0.68
C GLU A 183 -21.00 -19.54 0.15
N TRP A 184 -20.20 -20.05 1.11
CA TRP A 184 -19.27 -19.22 1.87
C TRP A 184 -18.22 -18.55 0.99
N SER A 185 -17.67 -19.27 0.02
CA SER A 185 -16.70 -18.73 -0.92
C SER A 185 -17.31 -17.62 -1.78
N ARG A 186 -18.56 -17.80 -2.23
CA ARG A 186 -19.30 -16.78 -2.99
C ARG A 186 -19.50 -15.52 -2.15
N MET A 187 -20.02 -15.67 -0.93
CA MET A 187 -20.24 -14.54 -0.02
C MET A 187 -18.94 -13.79 0.29
N GLN A 188 -17.85 -14.51 0.53
CA GLN A 188 -16.54 -13.91 0.77
C GLN A 188 -16.02 -13.13 -0.45
N GLN A 189 -16.20 -13.67 -1.66
CA GLN A 189 -15.82 -12.98 -2.90
C GLN A 189 -16.64 -11.71 -3.11
N GLU A 190 -17.95 -11.76 -2.90
CA GLU A 190 -18.84 -10.59 -3.01
C GLU A 190 -18.47 -9.52 -1.99
N HIS A 191 -18.26 -9.89 -0.73
CA HIS A 191 -17.85 -8.95 0.31
C HIS A 191 -16.49 -8.31 0.01
N ARG A 192 -15.52 -9.09 -0.49
CA ARG A 192 -14.22 -8.56 -0.93
C ARG A 192 -14.38 -7.59 -2.10
N ARG A 193 -15.20 -7.94 -3.09
CA ARG A 193 -15.46 -7.08 -4.25
C ARG A 193 -16.10 -5.76 -3.82
N GLN A 194 -17.11 -5.81 -2.96
CA GLN A 194 -17.75 -4.62 -2.40
C GLN A 194 -16.75 -3.74 -1.64
N ALA A 195 -15.87 -4.32 -0.83
CA ALA A 195 -14.82 -3.57 -0.12
C ALA A 195 -13.85 -2.88 -1.09
N ILE A 196 -13.44 -3.57 -2.16
CA ILE A 196 -12.58 -3.00 -3.21
C ILE A 196 -13.31 -1.87 -3.95
N ASP A 197 -14.59 -2.06 -4.30
CA ASP A 197 -15.39 -1.04 -4.98
C ASP A 197 -15.58 0.21 -4.11
N GLN A 198 -15.82 0.02 -2.80
CA GLN A 198 -15.89 1.11 -1.82
C GLN A 198 -14.55 1.85 -1.70
N GLN A 199 -13.43 1.11 -1.63
CA GLN A 199 -12.10 1.70 -1.60
C GLN A 199 -11.82 2.51 -2.87
N ASN A 200 -12.06 1.94 -4.05
CA ASN A 200 -11.88 2.63 -5.33
C ASN A 200 -12.80 3.86 -5.47
N ALA A 201 -14.01 3.83 -4.88
CA ALA A 201 -14.87 5.00 -4.83
C ALA A 201 -14.31 6.09 -3.91
N ALA A 202 -13.80 5.73 -2.74
CA ALA A 202 -13.15 6.65 -1.81
C ALA A 202 -11.87 7.26 -2.41
N ASP A 203 -11.04 6.44 -3.05
CA ASP A 203 -9.81 6.88 -3.71
C ASP A 203 -10.11 7.86 -4.85
N ARG A 204 -11.12 7.57 -5.69
CA ARG A 204 -11.57 8.51 -6.74
C ARG A 204 -12.05 9.84 -6.17
N LEU A 205 -12.80 9.82 -5.06
CA LEU A 205 -13.24 11.06 -4.41
C LEU A 205 -12.05 11.85 -3.84
N TYR A 206 -11.06 11.15 -3.30
CA TYR A 206 -9.82 11.76 -2.82
C TYR A 206 -9.01 12.38 -3.97
N GLU A 207 -8.83 11.68 -5.09
CA GLU A 207 -8.17 12.19 -6.29
C GLU A 207 -8.87 13.44 -6.84
N MET A 208 -10.21 13.41 -6.95
CA MET A 208 -10.99 14.58 -7.36
C MET A 208 -10.78 15.76 -6.41
N LYS A 209 -10.73 15.50 -5.09
CA LYS A 209 -10.50 16.56 -4.12
C LYS A 209 -9.08 17.14 -4.22
N GLN A 210 -8.08 16.30 -4.43
CA GLN A 210 -6.70 16.76 -4.63
C GLN A 210 -6.59 17.64 -5.88
N HIS A 211 -7.19 17.24 -6.99
CA HIS A 211 -7.24 18.06 -8.20
C HIS A 211 -7.92 19.41 -7.97
N GLU A 212 -9.03 19.45 -7.23
CA GLU A 212 -9.70 20.71 -6.87
C GLU A 212 -8.79 21.62 -6.03
N MET A 213 -8.07 21.04 -5.06
CA MET A 213 -7.15 21.79 -4.20
C MET A 213 -5.96 22.35 -4.98
N ASP A 214 -5.39 21.57 -5.91
CA ASP A 214 -4.31 22.01 -6.78
C ASP A 214 -4.75 23.14 -7.71
N GLN A 215 -5.94 23.02 -8.31
CA GLN A 215 -6.51 24.10 -9.12
C GLN A 215 -6.69 25.37 -8.30
N ARG A 216 -7.24 25.25 -7.09
CA ARG A 216 -7.43 26.38 -6.19
C ARG A 216 -6.11 27.01 -5.75
N ALA A 217 -5.05 26.22 -5.55
CA ALA A 217 -3.72 26.72 -5.24
C ALA A 217 -3.14 27.54 -6.40
N ILE A 218 -3.29 27.06 -7.65
CA ILE A 218 -2.85 27.77 -8.86
C ILE A 218 -3.62 29.09 -9.02
N GLU A 219 -4.94 29.08 -8.79
CA GLU A 219 -5.78 30.28 -8.86
C GLU A 219 -5.37 31.31 -7.81
N LEU A 220 -5.15 30.88 -6.56
CA LEU A 220 -4.69 31.75 -5.48
C LEU A 220 -3.30 32.34 -5.78
N GLN A 221 -2.37 31.54 -6.29
CA GLN A 221 -1.05 32.02 -6.68
C GLN A 221 -1.14 33.08 -7.79
N ARG A 222 -1.96 32.85 -8.83
CA ARG A 222 -2.18 33.85 -9.89
C ARG A 222 -2.76 35.15 -9.34
N ALA A 223 -3.76 35.05 -8.46
CA ALA A 223 -4.36 36.22 -7.83
C ALA A 223 -3.36 36.99 -6.95
N GLU A 224 -2.49 36.29 -6.21
CA GLU A 224 -1.41 36.93 -5.44
C GLU A 224 -0.42 37.65 -6.36
N GLU A 225 0.02 37.00 -7.44
CA GLU A 225 0.94 37.59 -8.41
C GLU A 225 0.35 38.84 -9.09
N GLU A 226 -0.94 38.82 -9.42
CA GLU A 226 -1.67 39.97 -9.97
C GLU A 226 -1.75 41.11 -8.96
N CYS A 227 -2.12 40.82 -7.71
CA CYS A 227 -2.12 41.80 -6.63
C CYS A 227 -0.73 42.43 -6.43
N ARG A 228 0.33 41.60 -6.43
CA ARG A 228 1.71 42.08 -6.27
C ARG A 228 2.14 42.97 -7.43
N LYS A 229 1.79 42.62 -8.67
CA LYS A 229 2.01 43.47 -9.86
C LYS A 229 1.25 44.79 -9.73
N ALA A 230 -0.02 44.76 -9.30
CA ALA A 230 -0.83 45.95 -9.11
C ALA A 230 -0.22 46.89 -8.05
N ILE A 231 0.21 46.35 -6.90
CA ILE A 231 0.90 47.11 -5.84
C ILE A 231 2.19 47.73 -6.39
N ASN A 232 3.03 46.96 -7.07
CA ASN A 232 4.29 47.46 -7.64
C ASN A 232 4.05 48.57 -8.67
N ASN A 233 3.03 48.43 -9.52
CA ASN A 233 2.66 49.46 -10.48
C ASN A 233 2.14 50.73 -9.78
N ALA A 234 1.33 50.59 -8.73
CA ALA A 234 0.85 51.72 -7.93
C ALA A 234 2.02 52.46 -7.26
N VAL A 235 2.96 51.74 -6.64
CA VAL A 235 4.17 52.31 -6.02
C VAL A 235 5.05 53.01 -7.07
N LYS A 236 5.24 52.39 -8.24
CA LYS A 236 5.98 53.02 -9.35
C LYS A 236 5.33 54.33 -9.79
N ASN A 237 4.01 54.35 -9.95
CA ASN A 237 3.27 55.54 -10.36
C ASN A 237 3.35 56.62 -9.28
N PHE A 238 3.22 56.26 -8.01
CA PHE A 238 3.37 57.17 -6.87
C PHE A 238 4.78 57.78 -6.83
N ASN A 239 5.84 56.97 -6.90
CA ASN A 239 7.22 57.45 -6.91
C ASN A 239 7.50 58.36 -8.13
N SER A 240 6.91 58.04 -9.28
CA SER A 240 7.03 58.88 -10.49
C SER A 240 6.31 60.23 -10.31
N ALA A 241 5.15 60.24 -9.67
CA ALA A 241 4.43 61.48 -9.33
C ALA A 241 5.21 62.31 -8.30
N LEU A 242 5.73 61.67 -7.25
CA LEU A 242 6.56 62.30 -6.22
C LEU A 242 7.82 62.92 -6.83
N LEU A 243 8.48 62.21 -7.75
CA LEU A 243 9.64 62.76 -8.45
C LEU A 243 9.28 64.05 -9.19
N ARG A 244 8.20 64.05 -9.98
CA ARG A 244 7.73 65.26 -10.70
C ARG A 244 7.43 66.41 -9.73
N GLU A 245 6.73 66.15 -8.64
CA GLU A 245 6.44 67.16 -7.61
C GLU A 245 7.74 67.73 -7.02
N THR A 246 8.72 66.87 -6.71
CA THR A 246 10.00 67.34 -6.17
C THR A 246 10.82 68.15 -7.18
N GLU A 247 10.78 67.79 -8.46
CA GLU A 247 11.43 68.55 -9.54
C GLU A 247 10.78 69.91 -9.73
N GLU A 248 9.45 69.97 -9.75
CA GLU A 248 8.69 71.23 -9.83
C GLU A 248 8.96 72.13 -8.62
N ARG A 249 8.98 71.56 -7.41
CA ARG A 249 9.31 72.30 -6.19
C ARG A 249 10.74 72.85 -6.24
N LYS A 250 11.71 72.08 -6.73
CA LYS A 250 13.09 72.56 -6.93
C LYS A 250 13.16 73.67 -7.97
N TYR A 251 12.43 73.53 -9.07
CA TYR A 251 12.36 74.55 -10.12
C TYR A 251 11.77 75.86 -9.58
N LEU A 252 10.64 75.79 -8.87
CA LEU A 252 10.00 76.96 -8.26
C LEU A 252 10.91 77.62 -7.22
N LYS A 253 11.57 76.82 -6.38
CA LYS A 253 12.50 77.34 -5.38
C LYS A 253 13.69 78.04 -6.04
N LYS A 254 14.29 77.44 -7.07
CA LYS A 254 15.37 78.06 -7.84
C LYS A 254 14.90 79.37 -8.49
N ARG A 255 13.71 79.38 -9.08
CA ARG A 255 13.12 80.58 -9.67
C ARG A 255 12.93 81.68 -8.62
N GLN A 256 12.49 81.32 -7.41
CA GLN A 256 12.37 82.25 -6.29
C GLN A 256 13.74 82.77 -5.84
N GLU A 257 14.73 81.90 -5.67
CA GLU A 257 16.12 82.28 -5.37
C GLU A 257 16.67 83.24 -6.44
N ASP A 258 16.41 83.00 -7.73
CA ASP A 258 16.81 83.90 -8.82
C ASP A 258 16.12 85.28 -8.71
N TYR A 259 14.83 85.32 -8.35
CA TYR A 259 14.11 86.57 -8.10
C TYR A 259 14.64 87.32 -6.87
N ASP A 260 14.91 86.61 -5.77
CA ASP A 260 15.45 87.17 -4.54
C ASP A 260 16.86 87.73 -4.79
N ASN A 261 17.70 87.00 -5.53
CA ASN A 261 19.02 87.46 -5.97
C ASN A 261 18.91 88.72 -6.84
N TYR A 262 17.97 88.75 -7.79
CA TYR A 262 17.74 89.92 -8.62
C TYR A 262 17.26 91.12 -7.80
N ALA A 263 16.36 90.90 -6.84
CA ALA A 263 15.89 91.94 -5.94
C ALA A 263 17.00 92.47 -5.04
N GLU A 264 17.86 91.60 -4.50
CA GLU A 264 19.06 92.00 -3.74
C GLU A 264 20.00 92.82 -4.60
N MET A 265 20.32 92.37 -5.82
CA MET A 265 21.14 93.13 -6.77
C MET A 265 20.54 94.50 -7.07
N ALA A 266 19.25 94.59 -7.35
CA ALA A 266 18.56 95.84 -7.63
C ALA A 266 18.58 96.78 -6.41
N ASN A 267 18.31 96.25 -5.22
CA ASN A 267 18.36 96.99 -3.96
C ASN A 267 19.79 97.49 -3.67
N MET A 268 20.81 96.68 -3.91
CA MET A 268 22.20 97.08 -3.74
C MET A 268 22.60 98.18 -4.73
N ILE A 269 22.27 98.02 -6.01
CA ILE A 269 22.56 99.02 -7.06
C ILE A 269 21.88 100.36 -6.76
N THR A 270 20.64 100.33 -6.25
CA THR A 270 19.88 101.53 -5.90
C THR A 270 20.14 102.02 -4.48
N SER A 271 20.91 101.27 -3.68
CA SER A 271 21.23 101.66 -2.31
C SER A 271 22.02 102.95 -2.28
N ASP A 272 21.80 103.73 -1.23
CA ASP A 272 22.54 104.97 -1.00
C ASP A 272 24.06 104.77 -0.83
N LEU A 273 24.49 103.54 -0.49
CA LEU A 273 25.91 103.19 -0.34
C LEU A 273 26.59 103.15 -1.72
N LEU A 274 26.05 102.39 -2.69
CA LEU A 274 26.64 102.25 -4.02
C LEU A 274 26.36 103.45 -4.94
N THR A 275 25.23 104.14 -4.76
CA THR A 275 24.92 105.38 -5.50
C THR A 275 25.62 106.61 -4.93
N GLU A 276 26.34 106.45 -3.81
CA GLU A 276 26.99 107.51 -3.06
C GLU A 276 26.08 108.72 -2.81
N ASN A 277 24.78 108.49 -2.56
CA ASN A 277 23.79 109.56 -2.39
C ASN A 277 24.26 110.61 -1.35
N ALA A 278 24.32 111.87 -1.78
CA ALA A 278 24.76 113.00 -0.96
C ALA A 278 23.71 113.44 0.08
N ASP A 279 22.44 113.12 -0.16
CA ASP A 279 21.32 113.48 0.74
C ASP A 279 21.41 112.76 2.09
N GLN A 280 22.16 111.67 2.19
CA GLN A 280 22.46 111.00 3.46
C GLN A 280 23.16 111.91 4.49
N ALA A 281 23.81 112.97 4.03
CA ALA A 281 24.48 113.94 4.88
C ALA A 281 23.49 114.94 5.53
N ILE A 282 22.23 115.01 5.07
CA ILE A 282 21.23 115.96 5.58
C ILE A 282 20.80 115.53 6.98
N SER A 283 21.01 116.39 7.97
CA SER A 283 20.58 116.10 9.34
C SER A 283 19.06 116.19 9.47
N GLN A 284 18.47 115.25 10.20
CA GLN A 284 17.06 115.33 10.62
C GLN A 284 16.73 116.60 11.44
N PHE A 285 17.75 117.19 12.09
CA PHE A 285 17.60 118.42 12.88
C PHE A 285 17.64 119.71 12.06
N GLY A 286 17.75 119.61 10.73
CA GLY A 286 17.52 120.72 9.80
C GLY A 286 18.59 120.86 8.71
N PRO A 287 18.30 121.62 7.63
CA PRO A 287 19.11 121.66 6.41
C PRO A 287 20.50 122.30 6.57
N HIS A 288 20.68 123.09 7.63
CA HIS A 288 21.93 123.80 7.92
C HIS A 288 22.96 122.91 8.65
N ARG A 289 22.56 121.71 9.08
CA ARG A 289 23.41 120.79 9.82
C ARG A 289 23.69 119.55 8.98
N VAL A 290 24.96 119.18 8.88
CA VAL A 290 25.40 117.95 8.23
C VAL A 290 25.71 116.87 9.25
N VAL A 291 25.46 115.61 8.89
CA VAL A 291 25.90 114.44 9.66
C VAL A 291 27.39 114.19 9.33
N PRO A 292 28.32 114.36 10.29
CA PRO A 292 29.76 114.36 9.99
C PRO A 292 30.26 113.10 9.27
N ASP A 293 29.84 111.92 9.73
CA ASP A 293 30.30 110.63 9.21
C ASP A 293 29.81 110.32 7.79
N ARG A 294 28.80 111.05 7.31
CA ARG A 294 28.15 110.82 6.01
C ARG A 294 28.37 111.98 5.02
N TRP A 295 29.21 112.94 5.39
CA TRP A 295 29.47 114.12 4.58
C TRP A 295 30.38 113.80 3.39
N LYS A 296 29.87 113.98 2.17
CA LYS A 296 30.56 113.65 0.90
C LYS A 296 30.98 114.89 0.11
N GLY A 297 31.36 115.96 0.82
CA GLY A 297 31.77 117.22 0.22
C GLY A 297 30.65 118.22 -0.03
N MET A 298 30.98 119.34 -0.67
CA MET A 298 30.04 120.41 -0.98
C MET A 298 29.29 120.14 -2.28
N SER A 299 28.01 120.52 -2.34
CA SER A 299 27.22 120.42 -3.57
C SER A 299 27.83 121.26 -4.70
N PRO A 300 27.62 120.89 -5.97
CA PRO A 300 28.06 121.69 -7.11
C PRO A 300 27.58 123.15 -7.03
N GLU A 301 26.37 123.38 -6.54
CA GLU A 301 25.82 124.73 -6.34
C GLU A 301 26.55 125.53 -5.26
N GLN A 302 26.93 124.89 -4.15
CA GLN A 302 27.72 125.54 -3.09
C GLN A 302 29.14 125.87 -3.58
N LEU A 303 29.78 124.95 -4.29
CA LEU A 303 31.10 125.18 -4.90
C LEU A 303 31.03 126.31 -5.93
N GLN A 304 29.96 126.38 -6.71
CA GLN A 304 29.73 127.45 -7.68
C GLN A 304 29.62 128.82 -6.99
N LYS A 305 28.85 128.92 -5.89
CA LYS A 305 28.77 130.16 -5.10
C LYS A 305 30.13 130.59 -4.53
N ILE A 306 30.95 129.64 -4.08
CA ILE A 306 32.31 129.93 -3.59
C ILE A 306 33.18 130.47 -4.74
N ARG A 307 33.11 129.86 -5.93
CA ARG A 307 33.85 130.33 -7.11
C ARG A 307 33.43 131.75 -7.52
N GLU A 308 32.13 132.02 -7.52
CA GLU A 308 31.59 133.36 -7.80
C GLU A 308 32.10 134.39 -6.78
N GLU A 309 32.12 134.04 -5.49
CA GLU A 309 32.62 134.93 -4.45
C GLU A 309 34.14 135.14 -4.53
N GLN A 310 34.91 134.09 -4.84
CA GLN A 310 36.35 134.21 -5.11
C GLN A 310 36.63 135.13 -6.30
N GLN A 311 35.82 135.05 -7.35
CA GLN A 311 35.94 135.93 -8.50
C GLN A 311 35.65 137.39 -8.14
N ARG A 312 34.63 137.65 -7.32
CA ARG A 312 34.41 138.99 -6.76
C ARG A 312 35.59 139.48 -5.94
N GLN A 313 36.19 138.64 -5.09
CA GLN A 313 37.38 139.02 -4.30
C GLN A 313 38.59 139.38 -5.18
N VAL A 314 38.78 138.68 -6.30
CA VAL A 314 39.84 139.01 -7.26
C VAL A 314 39.59 140.37 -7.91
N GLU A 315 38.34 140.66 -8.28
CA GLU A 315 37.94 141.97 -8.84
C GLU A 315 38.08 143.10 -7.81
N GLU A 316 37.64 142.88 -6.58
CA GLU A 316 37.79 143.79 -5.42
C GLU A 316 39.27 144.13 -5.17
N LYS A 317 40.14 143.11 -5.15
CA LYS A 317 41.58 143.27 -4.92
C LYS A 317 42.25 144.05 -6.05
N LYS A 318 41.90 143.76 -7.31
CA LYS A 318 42.39 144.54 -8.46
C LYS A 318 42.01 146.02 -8.36
N ARG A 319 40.79 146.30 -7.91
CA ARG A 319 40.34 147.68 -7.67
C ARG A 319 41.15 148.37 -6.57
N GLN A 320 41.43 147.68 -5.46
CA GLN A 320 42.26 148.22 -4.38
C GLN A 320 43.71 148.47 -4.82
N GLU A 321 44.32 147.56 -5.59
CA GLU A 321 45.69 147.74 -6.13
C GLU A 321 45.77 148.95 -7.07
N GLU A 322 44.74 149.19 -7.88
CA GLU A 322 44.65 150.36 -8.77
C GLU A 322 44.52 151.68 -7.97
N GLU A 323 43.71 151.71 -6.90
CA GLU A 323 43.60 152.86 -5.99
C GLU A 323 44.90 153.13 -5.22
N GLU A 324 45.63 152.09 -4.82
CA GLU A 324 46.92 152.20 -4.15
C GLU A 324 47.99 152.74 -5.11
N ARG A 325 48.04 152.26 -6.35
CA ARG A 325 48.92 152.80 -7.40
C ARG A 325 48.70 154.29 -7.63
N GLN A 326 47.44 154.72 -7.72
CA GLN A 326 47.11 156.15 -7.89
C GLN A 326 47.56 157.00 -6.69
N ARG A 327 47.40 156.50 -5.46
CA ARG A 327 47.93 157.17 -4.25
C ARG A 327 49.45 157.23 -4.23
N GLU A 328 50.14 156.18 -4.65
CA GLU A 328 51.61 156.15 -4.72
C GLU A 328 52.16 157.12 -5.77
N GLU A 329 51.49 157.23 -6.93
CA GLU A 329 51.82 158.24 -7.95
C GLU A 329 51.63 159.68 -7.45
N GLU A 330 50.59 159.96 -6.67
CA GLU A 330 50.39 161.26 -6.03
C GLU A 330 51.46 161.55 -4.95
N TRP A 331 51.80 160.54 -4.14
CA TRP A 331 52.85 160.65 -3.13
C TRP A 331 54.22 160.94 -3.76
N ASN A 332 54.56 160.21 -4.83
CA ASN A 332 55.80 160.43 -5.57
C ASN A 332 55.84 161.82 -6.21
N ARG A 333 54.74 162.31 -6.77
CA ARG A 333 54.65 163.70 -7.28
C ARG A 333 54.94 164.74 -6.19
N ARG A 334 54.38 164.59 -4.98
CA ARG A 334 54.67 165.50 -3.85
C ARG A 334 56.14 165.42 -3.44
N ARG A 335 56.68 164.21 -3.31
CA ARG A 335 58.08 163.97 -2.93
C ARG A 335 59.07 164.63 -3.90
N PHE A 336 58.83 164.51 -5.21
CA PHE A 336 59.67 165.17 -6.23
C PHE A 336 59.57 166.70 -6.16
N ALA A 337 58.38 167.26 -5.89
CA ALA A 337 58.20 168.70 -5.73
C ALA A 337 58.94 169.23 -4.49
N GLU A 338 58.84 168.54 -3.35
CA GLU A 338 59.56 168.88 -2.11
C GLU A 338 61.08 168.78 -2.27
N ALA A 339 61.59 167.71 -2.90
CA ALA A 339 63.02 167.56 -3.17
C ALA A 339 63.55 168.70 -4.07
N LYS A 340 62.76 169.12 -5.07
CA LYS A 340 63.10 170.26 -5.94
C LYS A 340 63.10 171.59 -5.17
N ALA A 341 62.14 171.80 -4.27
CA ALA A 341 62.11 172.97 -3.39
C ALA A 341 63.31 173.00 -2.42
N GLY A 342 63.66 171.85 -1.82
CA GLY A 342 64.84 171.70 -0.97
C GLY A 342 66.15 172.07 -1.68
N MET A 343 66.36 171.58 -2.91
CA MET A 343 67.55 171.95 -3.71
C MET A 343 67.62 173.46 -4.02
N ILE A 344 66.47 174.13 -4.22
CA ILE A 344 66.43 175.57 -4.48
C ILE A 344 66.83 176.34 -3.21
N SER A 345 66.28 175.96 -2.06
CA SER A 345 66.62 176.56 -0.77
C SER A 345 68.10 176.34 -0.40
N GLU A 346 68.65 175.16 -0.66
CA GLU A 346 70.06 174.85 -0.39
C GLU A 346 71.02 175.71 -1.23
N LYS A 347 70.72 175.89 -2.52
CA LYS A 347 71.47 176.84 -3.38
C LYS A 347 71.38 178.28 -2.91
N GLN A 348 70.28 178.67 -2.26
CA GLN A 348 70.10 180.02 -1.73
C GLN A 348 70.96 180.24 -0.48
N ILE A 349 70.96 179.27 0.45
CA ILE A 349 71.85 179.26 1.62
C ILE A 349 73.32 179.32 1.20
N GLU A 350 73.71 178.59 0.16
CA GLU A 350 75.09 178.55 -0.32
C GLU A 350 75.55 179.89 -0.94
N ARG A 351 74.63 180.63 -1.58
CA ARG A 351 74.88 182.00 -2.05
C ARG A 351 75.05 182.97 -0.88
N GLU A 352 74.17 182.88 0.12
CA GLU A 352 74.23 183.71 1.33
C GLU A 352 75.52 183.46 2.14
N LYS A 353 75.98 182.21 2.23
CA LYS A 353 77.28 181.88 2.82
C LYS A 353 78.44 182.56 2.09
N ARG A 354 78.47 182.54 0.75
CA ARG A 354 79.53 183.21 -0.01
C ARG A 354 79.55 184.71 0.19
N THR A 355 78.38 185.36 0.30
CA THR A 355 78.32 186.80 0.58
C THR A 355 78.88 187.12 1.97
N ILE A 356 78.51 186.32 2.98
CA ILE A 356 79.02 186.48 4.35
C ILE A 356 80.55 186.30 4.39
N GLU A 357 81.09 185.29 3.70
CA GLU A 357 82.55 185.06 3.64
C GLU A 357 83.30 186.22 2.97
N GLN A 358 82.73 186.85 1.94
CA GLN A 358 83.31 188.03 1.28
C GLN A 358 83.33 189.25 2.22
N ASP A 359 82.23 189.49 2.94
CA ASP A 359 82.14 190.59 3.90
C ASP A 359 83.14 190.41 5.05
N LEU A 360 83.27 189.18 5.58
CA LEU A 360 84.26 188.82 6.62
C LEU A 360 85.71 189.01 6.17
N TYR A 361 86.00 188.76 4.89
CA TYR A 361 87.33 188.99 4.31
C TYR A 361 87.64 190.50 4.21
N GLY A 362 86.64 191.31 3.84
CA GLY A 362 86.74 192.77 3.81
C GLY A 362 86.98 193.38 5.19
N ASP A 363 86.21 192.96 6.19
CA ASP A 363 86.33 193.46 7.56
C ASP A 363 87.68 193.09 8.20
N ASN A 364 88.20 191.87 7.95
CA ASN A 364 89.52 191.45 8.42
C ASN A 364 90.67 192.29 7.83
N GLN A 365 90.60 192.68 6.55
CA GLN A 365 91.59 193.59 5.96
C GLN A 365 91.57 194.97 6.62
N ARG A 366 90.38 195.47 6.95
CA ARG A 366 90.19 196.79 7.56
C ARG A 366 90.77 196.83 8.99
N LEU A 367 90.46 195.82 9.80
CA LEU A 367 91.00 195.62 11.14
C LEU A 367 92.54 195.48 11.16
N ALA A 368 93.12 194.75 10.18
CA ALA A 368 94.56 194.59 10.07
C ALA A 368 95.29 195.92 9.80
N ASN A 369 94.71 196.79 8.96
CA ASN A 369 95.26 198.11 8.67
C ASN A 369 95.15 199.06 9.87
N GLU A 370 94.01 199.04 10.58
CA GLU A 370 93.80 199.85 11.79
C GLU A 370 94.78 199.49 12.91
N GLN A 371 95.02 198.20 13.17
CA GLN A 371 96.04 197.76 14.14
C GLN A 371 97.44 198.21 13.75
N LYS A 372 97.80 198.14 12.46
CA LYS A 372 99.12 198.56 11.97
C LYS A 372 99.35 200.06 12.16
N ASN A 373 98.32 200.88 11.93
CA ASN A 373 98.37 202.33 12.13
C ASN A 373 98.44 202.70 13.62
N LEU A 374 97.67 202.03 14.48
CA LEU A 374 97.71 202.24 15.94
C LEU A 374 99.10 201.93 16.52
N LYS A 375 99.75 200.86 16.03
CA LYS A 375 101.08 200.46 16.45
C LYS A 375 102.15 201.51 16.07
N GLN A 376 102.05 202.08 14.87
CA GLN A 376 102.92 203.19 14.45
C GLN A 376 102.75 204.46 15.31
N TYR A 377 101.53 204.76 15.77
CA TYR A 377 101.27 205.91 16.65
C TYR A 377 101.91 205.73 18.04
N LEU A 378 101.75 204.54 18.64
CA LEU A 378 102.34 204.21 19.94
C LEU A 378 103.87 204.36 19.95
N ASP A 379 104.55 203.82 18.92
CA ASP A 379 106.01 203.84 18.85
C ASP A 379 106.61 205.23 18.63
N ARG A 380 105.88 206.14 17.97
CA ARG A 380 106.41 207.49 17.62
C ARG A 380 106.05 208.58 18.62
N VAL A 381 104.93 208.47 19.32
CA VAL A 381 104.38 209.57 20.14
C VAL A 381 104.44 209.27 21.64
N VAL A 382 104.24 208.00 22.03
CA VAL A 382 104.12 207.62 23.45
C VAL A 382 105.46 207.13 24.01
N TYR A 383 106.28 206.46 23.21
CA TYR A 383 107.55 205.85 23.67
C TYR A 383 108.80 206.73 23.50
N THR A 384 108.66 208.05 23.62
CA THR A 384 109.79 208.99 23.64
C THR A 384 109.72 209.89 24.87
N ASN A 385 110.55 209.60 25.89
CA ASN A 385 110.62 210.39 27.12
C ASN A 385 111.69 211.48 27.00
N GLN A 386 111.28 212.75 27.16
CA GLN A 386 112.19 213.87 27.40
C GLN A 386 112.25 214.19 28.91
N PRO A 387 113.43 214.55 29.47
CA PRO A 387 113.58 214.78 30.91
C PRO A 387 112.83 216.04 31.37
N THR A 388 112.17 215.95 32.52
CA THR A 388 111.40 217.05 33.11
C THR A 388 112.21 217.80 34.18
N ALA A 389 112.01 219.11 34.30
CA ALA A 389 112.83 220.03 35.11
C ALA A 389 112.96 219.67 36.62
N ALA A 390 112.06 218.84 37.17
CA ALA A 390 112.18 218.28 38.53
C ALA A 390 113.41 217.38 38.72
N TYR A 391 113.94 216.79 37.64
CA TYR A 391 115.09 215.88 37.67
C TYR A 391 116.41 216.58 38.09
N PHE A 392 116.59 217.86 37.77
CA PHE A 392 117.85 218.58 38.07
C PHE A 392 117.88 219.23 39.46
N THR A 393 116.78 219.24 40.20
CA THR A 393 116.69 219.84 41.56
C THR A 393 117.00 218.83 42.69
N GLN A 394 117.27 217.57 42.34
CA GLN A 394 117.59 216.52 43.32
C GLN A 394 119.08 216.45 43.71
N PHE A 395 119.96 217.24 43.08
CA PHE A 395 121.38 217.28 43.41
C PHE A 395 121.70 218.41 44.43
N ASN A 396 122.49 218.09 45.45
CA ASN A 396 123.04 218.97 46.51
C ASN A 396 122.03 219.58 47.51
N THR A 397 121.26 218.76 48.25
CA THR A 397 120.28 219.27 49.25
C THR A 397 120.54 218.95 50.73
N ASN A 398 121.62 218.26 51.15
CA ASN A 398 122.01 218.25 52.57
C ASN A 398 123.50 217.96 52.83
N SER A 399 124.08 218.63 53.84
CA SER A 399 125.50 218.68 54.18
C SER A 399 125.92 217.55 55.13
N ARG A 400 125.98 216.33 54.60
CA ARG A 400 126.81 215.26 55.14
C ARG A 400 127.87 214.87 54.14
#